data_AF-A0A519CP37-F1
#
_entry.id   AF-A0A519CP37-F1
#
_cell.length_a   1.000
_cell.length_b   1.000
_cell.length_c   1.000
_cell.angle_alpha   90.00
_cell.angle_beta   90.00
_cell.angle_gamma   90.00
#
_symmetry.space_group_name_H-M   'P 1'
#
loop_
_entity.id
_entity.type
_entity.pdbx_description
1 polymer ?
#
loop_
_entity_poly.entity_id
_entity_poly.type
_entity_poly.pdbx_seq_one_letter_code
_entity_poly.pdbx_strand_id
1 'polypeptide(L)' 'MVLVPDSGLNTFINNFVDSSSGVTTVDLSRQWDSEQWSNQISLIADASDGRVIGWNLIQGPL' A
#
# COMPACT_ATOMS: atom_id res chain seq x y z
N MET A 1 -15.35 7.96 6.17
CA MET A 1 -14.83 6.65 6.62
C MET A 1 -13.45 6.92 7.18
N VAL A 2 -13.19 6.59 8.43
CA VAL A 2 -11.89 6.79 9.10
C VAL A 2 -11.18 5.44 9.09
N LEU A 3 -10.02 5.37 8.43
CA LEU A 3 -9.19 4.17 8.38
C LEU A 3 -8.15 4.27 9.49
N VAL A 4 -8.25 3.38 10.47
CA VAL A 4 -7.24 3.18 11.51
C VAL A 4 -6.29 2.11 10.98
N PRO A 5 -4.96 2.36 10.89
CA PRO A 5 -4.02 1.37 10.39
C PRO A 5 -3.78 0.33 11.48
N ASP A 6 -4.67 -0.65 11.54
CA ASP A 6 -4.43 -1.90 12.26
C ASP A 6 -5.10 -3.04 11.48
N SER A 7 -4.30 -4.07 11.15
CA SER A 7 -4.61 -5.38 10.52
C SER A 7 -5.51 -5.47 9.26
N GLY A 8 -6.29 -4.45 8.91
CA GLY A 8 -7.27 -4.48 7.81
C GLY A 8 -6.68 -4.28 6.42
N LEU A 9 -5.61 -3.48 6.29
CA LEU A 9 -4.93 -3.23 5.01
C LEU A 9 -4.27 -4.49 4.45
N ASN A 10 -3.55 -5.24 5.30
CA ASN A 10 -2.96 -6.53 4.91
C ASN A 10 -4.04 -7.54 4.50
N THR A 11 -5.21 -7.52 5.15
CA THR A 11 -6.33 -8.41 4.80
C THR A 11 -6.95 -8.05 3.45
N PHE A 12 -7.13 -6.76 3.14
CA PHE A 12 -7.60 -6.30 1.83
C PHE A 12 -6.62 -6.70 0.70
N ILE A 13 -5.32 -6.51 0.93
CA ILE A 13 -4.26 -6.85 -0.02
C ILE A 13 -4.21 -8.36 -0.25
N ASN A 14 -4.21 -9.16 0.82
CA ASN A 14 -4.18 -10.62 0.74
C ASN A 14 -5.41 -11.18 0.00
N ASN A 15 -6.61 -10.64 0.24
CA ASN A 15 -7.82 -11.07 -0.46
C ASN A 15 -7.82 -10.73 -1.96
N PHE A 16 -7.15 -9.64 -2.36
CA PHE A 16 -6.97 -9.29 -3.77
C PHE A 16 -5.94 -10.19 -4.46
N VAL A 17 -4.87 -10.55 -3.73
CA VAL A 17 -3.83 -11.48 -4.23
C VAL A 17 -4.38 -12.89 -4.42
N ASP A 18 -5.25 -13.37 -3.53
CA ASP A 18 -5.80 -14.74 -3.58
C ASP A 18 -6.89 -14.93 -4.66
N SER A 19 -7.38 -13.85 -5.28
CA SER A 19 -8.50 -13.90 -6.24
C SER A 19 -8.09 -13.86 -7.72
N SER A 20 -6.81 -13.93 -8.07
CA SER A 20 -6.39 -13.79 -9.48
C SER A 20 -5.26 -14.71 -9.92
N SER A 21 -5.65 -15.86 -10.47
CA SER A 21 -4.81 -16.63 -11.38
C SER A 21 -4.57 -15.79 -12.65
N GLY A 22 -3.53 -14.96 -12.68
CA GLY A 22 -3.05 -14.24 -13.87
C GLY A 22 -2.75 -12.74 -13.72
N VAL A 23 -3.02 -12.10 -12.59
CA VAL A 23 -2.65 -10.68 -12.41
C VAL A 23 -1.21 -10.61 -11.90
N THR A 24 -0.36 -9.90 -12.65
CA THR A 24 0.99 -9.58 -12.15
C THR A 24 0.85 -8.33 -11.30
N THR A 25 0.98 -8.44 -9.99
CA THR A 25 0.98 -7.27 -9.09
C THR A 25 2.41 -6.88 -8.71
N VAL A 26 2.65 -5.57 -8.52
CA VAL A 26 3.88 -5.01 -7.98
C VAL A 26 3.55 -4.25 -6.70
N ASP A 27 4.25 -4.58 -5.62
CA ASP A 27 4.19 -3.87 -4.33
C ASP A 27 5.47 -3.05 -4.13
N LEU A 28 5.31 -1.77 -3.80
CA LEU A 28 6.39 -0.84 -3.49
C LEU A 28 6.13 -0.24 -2.11
N SER A 29 7.13 -0.31 -1.24
CA SER A 29 7.14 0.42 0.02
C SER A 29 8.38 1.30 0.13
N ARG A 30 8.19 2.53 0.63
CA ARG A 30 9.29 3.44 0.93
C ARG A 30 9.02 4.16 2.23
N GLN A 31 10.05 4.17 3.08
CA GLN A 31 10.07 4.97 4.30
C GLN A 31 11.14 6.06 4.16
N TRP A 32 10.83 7.26 4.64
CA TRP A 32 11.79 8.37 4.72
C TRP A 32 11.40 9.36 5.82
N ASP A 33 12.42 10.00 6.38
CA ASP A 33 12.22 11.09 7.33
C ASP A 33 12.39 12.44 6.62
N SER A 34 11.56 13.41 7.00
CA SER A 34 11.58 14.77 6.48
C SER A 34 11.36 15.77 7.60
N GLU A 35 12.38 16.57 7.93
CA GLU A 35 12.36 17.58 9.00
C GLU A 35 11.83 17.06 10.34
N GLN A 36 10.51 17.15 10.57
CA GLN A 36 9.80 16.77 11.79
C GLN A 36 8.84 15.58 11.60
N TRP A 37 8.88 14.92 10.44
CA TRP A 37 7.92 13.90 10.06
C TRP A 37 8.61 12.62 9.60
N SER A 38 8.14 11.48 10.13
CA SER A 38 8.44 10.16 9.59
C SER A 38 7.32 9.78 8.62
N ASN A 39 7.71 9.31 7.44
CA ASN A 39 6.79 9.03 6.35
C ASN A 39 6.98 7.60 5.87
N GLN A 40 5.87 6.94 5.55
CA GLN A 40 5.85 5.63 4.89
C GLN A 40 4.76 5.62 3.82
N ILE A 41 5.15 5.30 2.58
CA ILE A 41 4.21 5.03 1.49
C ILE A 41 4.24 3.55 1.13
N SER A 42 3.06 2.97 0.92
CA SER A 42 2.86 1.64 0.35
C SER A 42 1.98 1.77 -0.90
N LEU A 43 2.34 1.11 -1.99
CA LEU A 43 1.65 1.18 -3.28
C LEU A 43 1.57 -0.20 -3.91
N ILE A 44 0.40 -0.57 -4.39
CA ILE A 44 0.18 -1.78 -5.20
C ILE A 44 -0.32 -1.38 -6.58
N ALA A 45 0.33 -1.92 -7.60
CA ALA A 45 -0.04 -1.71 -8.99
C ALA A 45 -0.24 -3.05 -9.72
N ASP A 46 -1.13 -3.05 -10.70
CA ASP A 46 -1.24 -4.08 -11.71
C ASP A 46 -0.16 -3.83 -12.76
N ALA A 47 0.81 -4.72 -12.85
CA ALA A 47 1.91 -4.64 -13.81
C ALA A 47 1.51 -5.14 -15.20
N SER A 48 0.31 -5.69 -15.38
CA SER A 48 -0.17 -6.10 -16.70
C SER A 48 -0.62 -4.90 -17.54
N ASP A 49 -1.20 -3.86 -16.92
CA ASP A 49 -1.66 -2.64 -17.59
C ASP A 49 -1.15 -1.32 -16.95
N GLY A 50 -0.35 -1.40 -15.89
CA GLY A 50 0.27 -0.26 -15.21
C GLY A 50 -0.66 0.50 -14.26
N ARG A 51 -1.85 -0.03 -13.96
CA ARG A 51 -2.83 0.65 -13.11
C ARG A 51 -2.49 0.55 -11.63
N VAL A 52 -2.59 1.65 -10.90
CA VAL A 52 -2.51 1.64 -9.42
C VAL A 52 -3.82 1.11 -8.84
N ILE A 53 -3.71 0.05 -8.04
CA ILE A 53 -4.84 -0.62 -7.40
C ILE A 53 -5.12 0.01 -6.04
N GLY A 54 -4.06 0.38 -5.32
CA GLY A 54 -4.17 1.01 -4.02
C GLY A 54 -2.87 1.67 -3.58
N TRP A 55 -3.00 2.67 -2.72
CA TRP A 55 -1.87 3.32 -2.07
C TRP A 55 -2.26 3.78 -0.67
N ASN A 56 -1.28 3.86 0.20
CA ASN A 56 -1.43 4.35 1.56
C ASN A 56 -0.20 5.17 1.92
N LEU A 57 -0.42 6.39 2.43
CA LEU A 57 0.62 7.23 3.00
C LEU A 57 0.34 7.40 4.48
N ILE A 58 1.29 6.96 5.30
CA ILE A 58 1.29 7.20 6.74
C ILE A 58 2.35 8.25 7.02
N GLN A 59 1.95 9.29 7.75
CA GLN A 59 2.85 10.32 8.24
C GLN A 59 2.62 10.47 9.74
N GLY A 60 3.70 10.44 10.50
CA GLY A 60 3.69 10.68 11.94
C GLY A 60 4.78 11.68 12.32
N PRO A 61 4.62 12.41 13.44
CA PRO A 61 5.72 13.20 13.98
C PRO A 61 6.94 12.29 14.24
N LEU A 62 8.14 12.81 14.00
CA LEU A 62 9.41 12.17 14.39
C LEU A 62 9.55 12.10 15.92
#